data_AF-A0A444VSV1-F1
#
_entry.id   AF-A0A444VSV1-F1
#
_cell.length_a   1.000
_cell.length_b   1.000
_cell.length_c   1.000
_cell.angle_alpha   90.00
_cell.angle_beta   90.00
_cell.angle_gamma   90.00
#
_symmetry.space_group_name_H-M   'P 1'
#
loop_
_entity.id
_entity.type
_entity.pdbx_description
1 polymer ?
#
loop_
_entity_poly.entity_id
_entity_poly.type
_entity_poly.pdbx_seq_one_letter_code
_entity_poly.pdbx_strand_id
1 'polypeptide(L)'
;MLEILPLILLALPVLFQLILGTKTIYKPASLKFSSASWISFVSFILFSFIAYYIVDYNFSKQYEQYPNPIRCGMPLLGIVMASLFLLFILILIIVSQFLIKRRKESRSKNTY
;
A
#
# COMPACT_ATOMS: atom_id res chain seq x y z
N MET A 1 17.83 -15.26 -4.01
CA MET A 1 17.21 -14.34 -4.98
C MET A 1 16.57 -13.22 -4.20
N LEU A 2 16.60 -11.98 -4.71
CA LEU A 2 15.80 -10.91 -4.12
C LEU A 2 14.33 -11.29 -4.34
N GLU A 3 13.63 -11.72 -3.29
CA GLU A 3 12.22 -12.05 -3.36
C GLU A 3 11.46 -10.73 -3.59
N ILE A 4 11.04 -10.46 -4.83
CA ILE A 4 10.33 -9.22 -5.22
C ILE A 4 8.86 -9.26 -4.72
N LEU A 5 8.36 -10.45 -4.37
CA LEU A 5 6.99 -10.69 -3.94
C LEU A 5 6.50 -9.79 -2.78
N PRO A 6 7.26 -9.59 -1.68
CA PRO A 6 6.86 -8.70 -0.59
C PRO A 6 6.68 -7.25 -1.05
N LEU A 7 7.53 -6.79 -1.97
CA LEU A 7 7.45 -5.43 -2.52
C LEU A 7 6.22 -5.26 -3.42
N ILE A 8 5.90 -6.28 -4.23
CA ILE A 8 4.68 -6.30 -5.05
C ILE A 8 3.43 -6.26 -4.15
N LEU A 9 3.43 -7.05 -3.06
CA LEU A 9 2.34 -7.07 -2.08
C LEU A 9 2.10 -5.70 -1.47
N LEU A 10 3.15 -4.99 -1.08
CA LEU A 10 3.07 -3.65 -0.51
C LEU A 10 2.64 -2.59 -1.54
N ALA A 11 3.01 -2.75 -2.81
CA ALA A 11 2.65 -1.82 -3.88
C ALA A 11 1.18 -1.96 -4.33
N LEU A 12 0.60 -3.15 -4.24
CA LEU A 12 -0.74 -3.46 -4.77
C LEU A 12 -1.86 -2.54 -4.22
N PRO A 13 -1.97 -2.25 -2.90
CA PRO A 13 -2.99 -1.35 -2.35
C PRO A 13 -2.81 0.10 -2.80
N VAL A 14 -1.56 0.52 -3.03
CA VAL A 14 -1.22 1.86 -3.54
C VAL A 14 -1.69 1.99 -5.00
N LEU A 15 -1.39 0.99 -5.83
CA LEU A 15 -1.84 0.95 -7.22
C LEU A 15 -3.36 0.87 -7.32
N PHE A 16 -4.02 0.08 -6.46
CA PHE A 16 -5.47 0.02 -6.37
C PHE A 16 -6.07 1.39 -6.06
N GLN A 17 -5.52 2.13 -5.10
CA GLN A 17 -5.99 3.48 -4.76
C GLN A 17 -5.79 4.46 -5.93
N LEU A 18 -4.65 4.38 -6.64
CA LEU A 18 -4.40 5.22 -7.80
C LEU A 18 -5.41 4.94 -8.92
N ILE A 19 -5.72 3.69 -9.22
CA ILE A 19 -6.60 3.32 -10.33
C ILE A 19 -8.07 3.52 -9.94
N LEU A 20 -8.53 2.84 -8.90
CA LEU A 20 -9.94 2.86 -8.51
C LEU A 20 -10.33 4.16 -7.82
N GLY A 21 -9.49 4.69 -6.93
CA GLY A 21 -9.75 5.98 -6.29
C GLY A 21 -9.97 7.07 -7.34
N THR A 22 -9.10 7.15 -8.35
CA THR A 22 -9.29 8.06 -9.50
C THR A 22 -10.57 7.76 -10.28
N LYS A 23 -10.86 6.48 -10.61
CA LYS A 23 -12.11 6.12 -11.32
C LYS A 23 -13.35 6.59 -10.57
N THR A 24 -13.39 6.47 -9.24
CA THR A 24 -14.56 6.91 -8.43
C THR A 24 -14.77 8.43 -8.42
N ILE A 25 -13.77 9.23 -8.79
CA ILE A 25 -13.86 10.70 -8.87
C ILE A 25 -14.37 11.15 -10.22
N TYR A 26 -13.90 10.51 -11.30
CA TYR A 26 -14.17 10.96 -12.67
C TYR A 26 -15.37 10.27 -13.31
N LYS A 27 -15.68 9.03 -12.91
CA LYS A 27 -16.76 8.23 -13.50
C LYS A 27 -17.75 7.77 -12.43
N PRO A 28 -19.03 7.55 -12.78
CA PRO A 28 -19.94 6.82 -11.91
C PRO A 28 -19.36 5.40 -11.73
N ALA A 29 -18.80 5.14 -10.56
CA ALA A 29 -18.26 3.85 -10.19
C ALA A 29 -19.26 3.15 -9.27
N SER A 30 -19.36 1.82 -9.37
CA SER A 30 -20.15 1.00 -8.45
C SER A 30 -19.66 1.12 -7.00
N LEU A 31 -18.35 1.33 -6.82
CA LEU A 31 -17.71 1.55 -5.53
C LEU A 31 -17.62 3.04 -5.19
N LYS A 32 -18.03 3.39 -3.97
CA LYS A 32 -17.84 4.74 -3.42
C LYS A 32 -16.36 4.98 -3.13
N PHE A 33 -15.88 6.21 -3.36
CA PHE A 33 -14.49 6.61 -3.03
C PHE A 33 -14.07 6.25 -1.60
N SER A 34 -14.97 6.45 -0.62
CA SER A 34 -14.72 6.12 0.79
C SER A 34 -14.47 4.62 0.96
N SER A 35 -15.32 3.78 0.36
CA SER A 35 -15.16 2.32 0.38
C SER A 35 -13.86 1.89 -0.28
N ALA A 36 -13.52 2.44 -1.45
CA ALA A 36 -12.26 2.14 -2.13
C ALA A 36 -11.04 2.51 -1.27
N SER A 37 -11.08 3.67 -0.61
CA SER A 37 -9.99 4.15 0.26
C SER A 37 -9.82 3.28 1.51
N TRP A 38 -10.92 2.87 2.14
CA TRP A 38 -10.88 1.94 3.26
C TRP A 38 -10.36 0.56 2.87
N ILE A 39 -10.79 0.04 1.72
CA ILE A 39 -10.29 -1.24 1.18
C ILE A 39 -8.78 -1.17 0.96
N SER A 40 -8.28 -0.09 0.35
CA SER A 40 -6.83 0.11 0.16
C SER A 40 -6.09 0.18 1.49
N PHE A 41 -6.61 0.93 2.46
CA PHE A 41 -5.95 1.09 3.76
C PHE A 41 -5.87 -0.22 4.54
N VAL A 42 -7.00 -0.95 4.64
CA VAL A 42 -7.06 -2.24 5.34
C VAL A 42 -6.22 -3.29 4.61
N SER A 43 -6.30 -3.36 3.27
CA SER A 43 -5.47 -4.28 2.48
C SER A 43 -3.99 -3.99 2.64
N PHE A 44 -3.59 -2.72 2.76
CA PHE A 44 -2.19 -2.36 3.01
C PHE A 44 -1.69 -2.90 4.34
N ILE A 45 -2.47 -2.77 5.41
CA ILE A 45 -2.12 -3.32 6.72
C ILE A 45 -1.96 -4.85 6.60
N LEU A 46 -2.94 -5.54 6.01
CA LEU A 46 -2.90 -6.99 5.84
C LEU A 46 -1.69 -7.46 5.01
N PHE A 47 -1.44 -6.84 3.86
CA PHE A 47 -0.31 -7.19 3.02
C PHE A 47 1.03 -6.82 3.66
N SER A 48 1.09 -5.82 4.54
CA SER A 48 2.30 -5.52 5.29
C SER A 48 2.68 -6.63 6.28
N PHE A 49 1.69 -7.22 6.98
CA PHE A 49 1.93 -8.39 7.83
C PHE A 49 2.36 -9.59 7.01
N ILE A 50 1.68 -9.87 5.89
CA ILE A 50 2.03 -11.00 5.02
C ILE A 50 3.45 -10.83 4.45
N ALA A 51 3.81 -9.62 3.99
CA ALA A 51 5.14 -9.30 3.50
C ALA A 51 6.22 -9.51 4.58
N TYR A 52 5.93 -9.11 5.83
CA TYR A 52 6.81 -9.37 6.96
C TYR A 52 7.02 -10.88 7.18
N TYR A 53 5.94 -11.66 7.24
CA TYR A 53 6.02 -13.11 7.44
C TYR A 53 6.78 -13.83 6.32
N ILE A 54 6.53 -13.46 5.06
CA ILE A 54 7.26 -14.03 3.91
C ILE A 54 8.76 -13.81 4.08
N VAL A 55 9.15 -12.61 4.50
CA VAL A 55 10.56 -12.27 4.61
C VAL A 55 11.21 -12.91 5.82
N ASP A 56 10.54 -12.92 6.96
CA ASP A 56 11.01 -13.64 8.15
C ASP A 56 11.25 -15.13 7.83
N TYR A 57 10.30 -15.78 7.15
CA TYR A 57 10.41 -17.17 6.71
C TYR A 57 11.54 -17.40 5.70
N ASN A 58 11.69 -16.51 4.73
CA ASN A 58 12.76 -16.62 3.73
C ASN A 58 14.15 -16.43 4.38
N PHE A 59 14.26 -15.55 5.38
CA PHE A 59 15.49 -15.40 6.14
C PHE A 59 15.77 -16.61 7.04
N SER A 60 14.77 -17.12 7.75
CA SER A 60 14.95 -18.31 8.61
C SER A 60 15.44 -19.51 7.79
N LYS A 61 14.85 -19.74 6.61
CA LYS A 61 15.26 -20.80 5.70
C LYS A 61 16.68 -20.60 5.16
N GLN A 62 17.07 -19.36 4.86
CA GLN A 62 18.43 -19.06 4.41
C GLN A 62 19.47 -19.33 5.51
N TYR A 63 19.11 -19.13 6.79
CA TYR A 63 19.98 -19.41 7.93
C TYR A 63 20.19 -20.90 8.18
N GLU A 64 19.17 -21.73 7.97
CA GLU A 64 19.32 -23.19 8.02
C GLU A 64 20.30 -23.71 6.96
N GLN A 65 20.33 -23.05 5.80
CA GLN A 65 21.19 -23.46 4.67
C GLN A 65 22.63 -22.94 4.76
N TYR A 66 22.89 -21.86 5.53
CA TYR A 66 24.22 -21.27 5.72
C TYR A 66 24.44 -20.88 7.21
N PRO A 67 25.13 -21.71 8.01
CA PRO A 67 25.16 -21.61 9.48
C PRO A 67 25.99 -20.46 10.07
N ASN A 68 26.67 -19.64 9.24
CA ASN A 68 27.37 -18.43 9.66
C ASN A 68 26.84 -17.15 8.97
N PRO A 69 25.53 -16.83 9.07
CA PRO A 69 25.02 -15.59 8.52
C PRO A 69 25.23 -14.48 9.56
N ILE A 70 25.91 -13.41 9.15
CA ILE A 70 26.08 -12.21 9.96
C ILE A 70 24.68 -11.71 10.40
N ARG A 71 24.44 -11.70 11.72
CA ARG A 71 23.15 -11.40 12.40
C ARG A 71 22.75 -9.92 12.31
N CYS A 72 22.67 -9.38 11.10
CA CYS A 72 22.14 -8.04 10.91
C CYS A 72 20.68 -8.15 10.51
N GLY A 73 19.75 -7.86 11.43
CA GLY A 73 18.30 -7.71 11.15
C GLY A 73 17.95 -6.56 10.19
N MET A 74 18.94 -6.09 9.41
CA MET A 74 18.81 -5.09 8.35
C MET A 74 17.68 -5.41 7.36
N PRO A 75 17.43 -6.67 6.96
CA PRO A 75 16.36 -6.94 6.01
C PRO A 75 14.96 -6.74 6.59
N LEU A 76 14.75 -7.12 7.85
CA LEU A 76 13.49 -6.87 8.57
C LEU A 76 13.27 -5.37 8.75
N LEU A 77 14.32 -4.63 9.15
CA LEU A 77 14.32 -3.17 9.20
C LEU A 77 13.98 -2.55 7.84
N GLY A 78 14.53 -3.08 6.75
CA GLY A 78 14.27 -2.63 5.39
C GLY A 78 12.79 -2.72 5.02
N ILE A 79 12.11 -3.80 5.39
CA ILE A 79 10.68 -3.97 5.14
C ILE A 79 9.82 -3.07 6.00
N VAL A 80 10.17 -2.91 7.27
CA VAL A 80 9.46 -1.98 8.16
C VAL A 80 9.58 -0.55 7.61
N MET A 81 10.77 -0.13 7.19
CA MET A 81 10.95 1.21 6.61
C MET A 81 10.22 1.36 5.27
N ALA A 82 10.27 0.35 4.40
CA ALA A 82 9.56 0.35 3.12
C ALA A 82 8.03 0.40 3.31
N SER A 83 7.50 -0.34 4.28
CA SER A 83 6.07 -0.35 4.58
C SER A 83 5.60 0.98 5.16
N LEU A 84 6.36 1.59 6.07
CA LEU A 84 6.06 2.93 6.58
C LEU A 84 6.11 3.99 5.47
N PHE A 85 7.10 3.92 4.59
CA PHE A 85 7.23 4.84 3.46
C PHE A 85 6.06 4.70 2.47
N LEU A 86 5.68 3.48 2.11
CA LEU A 86 4.55 3.24 1.22
C LEU A 86 3.20 3.58 1.88
N LEU A 87 3.06 3.38 3.19
CA LEU A 87 1.90 3.83 3.96
C LEU A 87 1.76 5.35 3.89
N PHE A 88 2.86 6.07 4.09
CA PHE A 88 2.88 7.53 3.96
C PHE A 88 2.45 7.97 2.55
N ILE A 89 2.97 7.33 1.51
CA ILE A 89 2.54 7.59 0.12
C ILE A 89 1.06 7.30 -0.08
N LEU A 90 0.55 6.17 0.45
CA LEU A 90 -0.86 5.82 0.35
C LEU A 90 -1.76 6.89 0.97
N ILE A 91 -1.40 7.38 2.16
CA ILE A 91 -2.13 8.46 2.85
C ILE A 91 -2.10 9.74 1.99
N LEU A 92 -0.94 10.13 1.46
CA LEU A 92 -0.84 11.30 0.58
C LEU A 92 -1.74 11.19 -0.65
N ILE A 93 -1.80 10.01 -1.27
CA ILE A 93 -2.68 9.75 -2.42
C ILE A 93 -4.15 9.88 -2.01
N ILE A 94 -4.57 9.25 -0.90
CA ILE A 94 -5.95 9.32 -0.40
C ILE A 94 -6.35 10.77 -0.12
N VAL A 95 -5.51 11.53 0.58
CA VAL A 95 -5.77 12.94 0.91
C VAL A 95 -5.86 13.78 -0.36
N SER A 96 -4.92 13.61 -1.30
CA SER A 96 -4.92 14.34 -2.57
C SER A 96 -6.19 14.07 -3.37
N GLN A 97 -6.55 12.79 -3.52
CA GLN A 97 -7.77 12.38 -4.21
C GLN A 97 -9.04 12.88 -3.50
N PHE A 98 -9.05 12.89 -2.17
CA PHE A 98 -10.16 13.44 -1.38
C PHE A 98 -10.35 14.95 -1.63
N LEU A 99 -9.26 15.72 -1.64
CA LEU A 99 -9.31 17.16 -1.93
C LEU A 99 -9.79 17.43 -3.36
N ILE A 100 -9.33 16.65 -4.35
CA ILE A 100 -9.78 16.76 -5.74
C ILE A 100 -11.28 16.48 -5.85
N LYS A 101 -11.75 15.40 -5.22
CA LYS A 101 -13.18 15.06 -5.17
C LYS A 101 -14.01 16.19 -4.56
N ARG A 102 -13.59 16.71 -3.41
CA ARG A 102 -14.29 17.81 -2.71
C ARG A 102 -14.36 19.07 -3.56
N ARG A 103 -13.28 19.44 -4.25
CA ARG A 103 -13.26 20.60 -5.18
C ARG A 103 -14.19 20.43 -6.38
N LYS A 104 -14.32 19.20 -6.91
CA LYS A 104 -15.24 18.90 -8.01
C LYS A 104 -16.70 19.02 -7.57
N GLU A 105 -17.03 18.47 -6.42
CA GLU A 105 -18.37 18.56 -5.83
C GLU A 105 -18.75 20.01 -5.49
N SER A 106 -17.82 20.83 -4.98
CA SER A 106 -18.09 22.25 -4.70
C SER A 106 -18.31 23.08 -5.96
N ARG A 107 -17.56 22.83 -7.05
CA ARG A 107 -17.78 23.51 -8.33
C ARG A 107 -19.12 23.15 -8.95
N SER A 108 -19.52 21.87 -8.88
CA SER A 108 -20.81 21.42 -9.42
C SER A 108 -22.01 22.08 -8.73
N LYS A 109 -21.88 22.50 -7.47
CA LYS A 109 -22.96 23.19 -6.72
C LYS A 109 -23.10 24.68 -7.05
N ASN A 110 -22.06 25.32 -7.58
CA ASN A 110 -22.09 26.74 -7.97
C ASN A 110 -22.62 26.98 -9.38
N THR A 111 -22.95 25.92 -10.12
CA THR A 111 -23.44 26.01 -11.51
C THR A 111 -24.97 25.82 -11.61
N TYR A 112 -25.66 25.68 -10.48
CA TYR A 112 -27.12 25.59 -10.39
C TYR A 112 -27.68 26.73 -9.54
#